data_AF-A0A8J3A1H6-F1
#
_entry.id   AF-A0A8J3A1H6-F1
#
_cell.length_a   1.000
_cell.length_b   1.000
_cell.length_c   1.000
_cell.angle_alpha   90.00
_cell.angle_beta   90.00
_cell.angle_gamma   90.00
#
_symmetry.space_group_name_H-M   'P 1'
#
loop_
_entity.id
_entity.type
_entity.pdbx_description
1 polymer ?
#
loop_
_entity_poly.entity_id
_entity_poly.type
_entity_poly.pdbx_seq_one_letter_code
_entity_poly.pdbx_strand_id
1 'polypeptide(L)'
;MTETPLTDPHRKQLLYRAMHRGFKEADIVIGRFAKQNLATMTDGQVREFEGLLDVPDQDLYAWIIGRVPVPANYEGEVMTMLQAFPVAESIAEESQS
;
A
#
# COMPACT_ATOMS: atom_id res chain seq x y z
N MET A 1 14.93 -19.40 0.45
CA MET A 1 13.80 -18.50 0.78
C MET A 1 13.31 -17.96 -0.55
N THR A 2 12.15 -18.39 -1.02
CA THR A 2 11.65 -18.05 -2.36
C THR A 2 10.95 -16.70 -2.31
N GLU A 3 11.61 -15.63 -2.76
CA GLU A 3 10.91 -14.46 -3.26
C GLU A 3 10.13 -14.91 -4.50
N THR A 4 8.80 -14.92 -4.44
CA THR A 4 7.99 -15.12 -5.64
C THR A 4 8.22 -13.89 -6.53
N PRO A 5 8.93 -14.01 -7.67
CA PRO A 5 9.14 -12.86 -8.52
C PRO A 5 7.78 -12.41 -9.05
N LEU A 6 7.45 -11.13 -8.90
CA LEU A 6 6.34 -10.53 -9.63
C LEU A 6 6.66 -10.71 -11.12
N THR A 7 6.00 -11.65 -11.80
CA THR A 7 6.20 -11.88 -13.25
C THR A 7 5.33 -10.94 -14.08
N ASP A 8 4.31 -10.37 -13.46
CA ASP A 8 3.36 -9.47 -14.09
C ASP A 8 3.90 -8.02 -14.18
N PRO A 9 3.99 -7.41 -15.38
CA PRO A 9 4.52 -6.07 -15.55
C PRO A 9 3.64 -4.98 -14.94
N HIS A 10 2.32 -5.18 -14.86
CA HIS A 10 1.40 -4.24 -14.24
C HIS A 10 1.63 -4.19 -12.73
N ARG A 11 1.73 -5.35 -12.07
CA ARG A 11 2.07 -5.43 -10.64
C ARG A 11 3.44 -4.83 -10.33
N LYS A 12 4.45 -5.03 -11.19
CA LYS A 12 5.75 -4.36 -11.01
C LYS A 12 5.64 -2.84 -11.05
N GLN A 13 4.84 -2.31 -11.97
CA GLN A 13 4.61 -0.87 -12.07
C GLN A 13 3.90 -0.32 -10.83
N LEU A 14 2.91 -1.04 -10.31
CA LEU A 14 2.22 -0.66 -9.06
C LEU A 14 3.16 -0.70 -7.86
N LEU A 15 4.01 -1.73 -7.74
CA LEU A 15 5.01 -1.80 -6.69
C LEU A 15 5.98 -0.62 -6.76
N TYR A 16 6.44 -0.28 -7.97
CA TYR A 16 7.31 0.87 -8.16
C TYR A 16 6.64 2.16 -7.71
N ARG A 17 5.39 2.41 -8.14
CA ARG A 17 4.59 3.57 -7.72
C ARG A 17 4.38 3.63 -6.20
N ALA A 18 4.15 2.48 -5.56
CA ALA A 18 3.98 2.38 -4.11
C ALA A 18 5.26 2.74 -3.32
N MET A 19 6.44 2.52 -3.90
CA MET A 19 7.76 2.78 -3.31
C MET A 19 8.41 4.11 -3.77
N HIS A 20 7.70 4.92 -4.55
CA HIS A 20 8.20 6.20 -5.04
C HIS A 20 7.16 7.30 -4.76
N ARG A 21 6.67 7.35 -3.53
CA ARG A 21 5.71 8.38 -3.09
C ARG A 21 6.43 9.61 -2.53
N GLY A 22 5.77 10.76 -2.61
CA GLY A 22 6.33 12.04 -2.19
C GLY A 22 6.26 12.27 -0.67
N PHE A 23 5.47 11.46 0.03
CA PHE A 23 5.31 11.51 1.47
C PHE A 23 5.95 10.28 2.13
N LYS A 24 6.96 10.53 2.98
CA LYS A 24 7.84 9.49 3.55
C LYS A 24 7.07 8.40 4.29
N GLU A 25 6.17 8.75 5.20
CA GLU A 25 5.43 7.77 5.98
C GLU A 25 4.51 6.90 5.11
N ALA A 26 3.87 7.50 4.10
CA ALA A 26 3.08 6.74 3.13
C ALA A 26 3.95 5.82 2.27
N ASP A 27 5.12 6.30 1.83
CA ASP A 27 6.07 5.51 1.03
C ASP A 27 6.51 4.24 1.78
N ILE A 28 6.90 4.38 3.05
CA ILE A 28 7.29 3.26 3.91
C ILE A 28 6.15 2.25 4.04
N VAL A 29 4.98 2.73 4.45
CA VAL A 29 3.85 1.87 4.82
C VAL A 29 3.29 1.17 3.58
N ILE A 30 3.02 1.93 2.53
CA ILE A 30 2.40 1.42 1.30
C ILE A 30 3.41 0.59 0.52
N GLY A 31 4.68 1.00 0.46
CA GLY A 31 5.75 0.24 -0.16
C GLY A 31 5.95 -1.12 0.51
N ARG A 32 5.98 -1.17 1.85
CA ARG A 32 6.11 -2.42 2.60
C ARG A 32 4.87 -3.31 2.46
N PHE A 33 3.68 -2.72 2.50
CA PHE A 33 2.43 -3.42 2.26
C PHE A 33 2.40 -4.06 0.86
N ALA A 34 2.78 -3.29 -0.17
CA ALA A 34 2.81 -3.76 -1.56
C ALA A 34 3.82 -4.90 -1.75
N LYS A 35 5.02 -4.80 -1.18
CA LYS A 35 6.02 -5.89 -1.24
C LYS A 35 5.49 -7.22 -0.68
N GLN A 36 4.70 -7.16 0.40
CA GLN A 36 4.20 -8.35 1.08
C GLN A 36 2.93 -8.93 0.45
N ASN A 37 2.02 -8.08 -0.04
CA ASN A 37 0.68 -8.50 -0.44
C ASN A 37 0.46 -8.48 -1.95
N LEU A 38 1.14 -7.61 -2.71
CA LEU A 38 0.84 -7.42 -4.14
C LEU A 38 1.08 -8.67 -4.98
N ALA A 39 2.01 -9.54 -4.56
CA ALA A 39 2.28 -10.80 -5.24
C ALA A 39 1.15 -11.84 -5.08
N THR A 40 0.39 -11.77 -3.98
CA THR A 40 -0.68 -12.72 -3.64
C THR A 40 -2.08 -12.16 -3.89
N MET A 41 -2.20 -10.86 -4.15
CA MET A 41 -3.46 -10.21 -4.48
C MET A 41 -4.11 -10.82 -5.73
N THR A 42 -5.44 -10.86 -5.72
CA THR A 42 -6.29 -11.17 -6.87
C THR A 42 -6.38 -9.97 -7.82
N ASP A 43 -6.83 -10.17 -9.05
CA ASP A 43 -6.93 -9.08 -10.03
C ASP A 43 -7.93 -7.98 -9.60
N GLY A 44 -8.95 -8.33 -8.81
CA GLY A 44 -9.88 -7.36 -8.21
C GLY A 44 -9.16 -6.46 -7.19
N GLN A 45 -8.41 -7.07 -6.27
CA GLN A 45 -7.61 -6.35 -5.29
C GLN A 45 -6.51 -5.51 -5.95
N VAL A 46 -5.87 -6.00 -7.01
CA VAL A 46 -4.87 -5.22 -7.75
C VAL A 46 -5.48 -3.95 -8.34
N ARG A 47 -6.70 -4.01 -8.89
CA ARG A 47 -7.43 -2.83 -9.40
C ARG A 47 -7.82 -1.85 -8.29
N GLU A 48 -8.29 -2.35 -7.14
CA GLU A 48 -8.55 -1.52 -5.97
C GLU A 48 -7.28 -0.81 -5.51
N PHE A 49 -6.17 -1.54 -5.39
CA PHE A 49 -4.89 -0.99 -5.00
C PHE A 49 -4.40 0.07 -5.98
N GLU A 50 -4.54 -0.16 -7.28
CA GLU A 50 -4.22 0.82 -8.31
C GLU A 50 -5.00 2.13 -8.14
N GLY A 51 -6.31 2.05 -7.87
CA GLY A 51 -7.13 3.23 -7.58
C GLY A 51 -6.69 3.98 -6.32
N LEU A 52 -6.21 3.27 -5.30
CA LEU A 52 -5.60 3.88 -4.12
C LEU A 52 -4.25 4.55 -4.45
N LEU A 53 -3.52 4.04 -5.44
CA LEU A 53 -2.27 4.67 -5.90
C LEU A 53 -2.45 6.00 -6.63
N ASP A 54 -3.68 6.34 -7.04
CA ASP A 54 -4.02 7.64 -7.63
C ASP A 54 -4.42 8.69 -6.59
N VAL A 55 -4.65 8.28 -5.33
CA VAL A 55 -5.03 9.18 -4.23
C VAL A 55 -3.79 9.91 -3.70
N PRO A 56 -3.91 11.22 -3.37
CA PRO A 56 -2.84 11.96 -2.72
C PRO A 56 -2.31 11.27 -1.47
N ASP A 57 -0.99 11.24 -1.30
CA ASP A 57 -0.33 10.47 -0.25
C ASP A 57 -0.83 10.82 1.17
N GLN A 58 -1.14 12.10 1.43
CA GLN A 58 -1.61 12.58 2.72
C GLN A 58 -3.01 12.05 3.05
N ASP A 59 -3.92 12.07 2.07
CA ASP A 59 -5.29 11.60 2.25
C ASP A 59 -5.30 10.08 2.45
N LEU A 60 -4.56 9.37 1.61
CA LEU A 60 -4.43 7.92 1.74
C LEU A 60 -3.82 7.52 3.08
N TYR A 61 -2.75 8.19 3.51
CA TYR A 61 -2.16 7.92 4.82
C TYR A 61 -3.15 8.21 5.96
N ALA A 62 -3.91 9.30 5.89
CA ALA A 62 -4.93 9.63 6.88
C ALA A 62 -6.03 8.56 6.97
N TRP A 63 -6.41 7.94 5.86
CA TRP A 63 -7.32 6.78 5.82
C TRP A 63 -6.73 5.54 6.47
N ILE A 64 -5.46 5.25 6.16
CA ILE A 64 -4.74 4.07 6.69
C ILE A 64 -4.65 4.14 8.22
N ILE A 65 -4.31 5.30 8.78
CA ILE A 65 -4.22 5.47 10.25
C ILE A 65 -5.58 5.73 10.93
N GLY A 66 -6.69 5.70 10.17
CA GLY A 66 -8.04 5.94 10.70
C GLY A 66 -8.29 7.36 11.19
N ARG A 67 -7.53 8.35 10.72
CA ARG A 67 -7.67 9.76 11.12
C ARG A 67 -8.88 10.42 10.48
N VAL A 68 -9.22 10.01 9.26
CA VAL A 68 -10.40 10.49 8.52
C VAL A 68 -11.14 9.28 7.91
N PRO A 69 -12.47 9.36 7.71
CA PRO A 69 -13.23 8.25 7.14
C PRO A 69 -12.84 7.99 5.70
N VAL A 70 -12.86 6.70 5.31
CA VAL A 70 -12.62 6.28 3.93
C VAL A 70 -13.87 6.61 3.10
N PRO A 71 -13.75 7.27 1.94
CA PRO A 71 -14.85 7.46 1.02
C PRO A 71 -15.36 6.14 0.44
N ALA A 72 -16.67 6.02 0.20
CA ALA A 72 -17.31 4.77 -0.27
C ALA A 72 -16.74 4.17 -1.57
N ASN A 73 -16.12 4.99 -2.42
CA ASN A 73 -15.46 4.53 -3.64
C ASN A 73 -14.08 3.88 -3.40
N TYR A 74 -13.54 3.99 -2.18
CA TYR A 74 -12.29 3.38 -1.74
C TYR A 74 -12.49 2.41 -0.56
N GLU A 75 -13.72 2.26 -0.09
CA GLU A 75 -14.10 1.21 0.85
C GLU A 75 -14.01 -0.14 0.11
N GLY A 76 -13.06 -0.97 0.53
CA GLY A 76 -12.71 -2.19 -0.17
C GLY A 76 -11.84 -3.12 0.68
N GLU A 77 -11.57 -4.31 0.14
CA GLU A 77 -10.80 -5.32 0.86
C GLU A 77 -9.35 -4.86 1.04
N VAL A 78 -8.79 -4.22 0.01
CA VAL A 78 -7.41 -3.69 0.07
C VAL A 78 -7.27 -2.57 1.10
N MET A 79 -8.25 -1.68 1.20
CA MET A 79 -8.24 -0.64 2.23
C MET A 79 -8.29 -1.25 3.63
N THR A 80 -9.12 -2.28 3.83
CA THR A 80 -9.20 -2.99 5.11
C THR A 80 -7.88 -3.65 5.47
N MET A 81 -7.20 -4.28 4.50
CA MET A 81 -5.88 -4.87 4.69
C MET A 81 -4.82 -3.80 5.02
N LEU A 82 -4.89 -2.63 4.40
CA LEU A 82 -4.00 -1.50 4.69
C LEU A 82 -4.21 -0.95 6.10
N GLN A 83 -5.46 -0.78 6.54
CA GLN A 83 -5.77 -0.32 7.91
C GLN A 83 -5.36 -1.34 8.97
N ALA A 84 -5.41 -2.64 8.65
CA ALA A 84 -4.92 -3.70 9.52
C ALA A 84 -3.38 -3.86 9.53
N PHE A 85 -2.68 -3.19 8.61
CA PHE A 85 -1.23 -3.30 8.49
C PHE A 85 -0.53 -2.52 9.62
N PRO A 86 0.55 -3.04 10.22
CA PRO A 86 1.20 -2.40 11.36
C PRO A 86 2.01 -1.17 10.93
N VAL A 87 1.34 -0.02 10.87
CA VAL A 87 1.90 1.29 10.46
C VAL A 87 3.06 1.71 11.35
N ALA A 88 2.83 1.72 12.68
CA ALA A 88 3.82 2.19 13.65
C ALA A 88 5.12 1.37 13.61
N GLU A 89 4.99 0.04 13.48
CA GLU A 89 6.13 -0.87 13.35
C GLU A 89 6.90 -0.61 12.06
N SER A 90 6.20 -0.40 10.94
CA SER A 90 6.83 -0.14 9.65
C SER A 90 7.64 1.16 9.64
N ILE A 91 7.15 2.21 10.29
CA ILE A 91 7.88 3.49 10.42
C ILE A 91 9.05 3.37 11.39
N ALA A 92 8.88 2.62 12.49
CA ALA A 92 9.92 2.42 13.49
C ALA A 92 11.13 1.65 12.92
N GLU A 93 10.90 0.64 12.08
CA GLU A 93 11.96 -0.14 11.45
C GLU A 93 12.80 0.66 10.44
N GLU A 94 12.16 1.55 9.67
CA GLU A 94 12.90 2.41 8.72
C GLU A 94 13.80 3.43 9.44
N SER A 95 13.36 3.92 10.60
CA SER A 95 14.12 4.90 11.39
C SER A 95 15.40 4.31 12.04
N GLN A 96 15.56 2.99 12.04
CA GLN A 96 16.71 2.28 12.63
C GLN A 96 17.71 1.76 11.57
N SER A 97 17.43 1.95 10.27
CA SER A 97 18.29 1.49 9.17
C SER A 97 19.23 2.57 8.64
#